data_AF-A0A928YLJ8-F1
#
_entry.id   AF-A0A928YLJ8-F1
#
_cell.length_a   1.000
_cell.length_b   1.000
_cell.length_c   1.000
_cell.angle_alpha   90.00
_cell.angle_beta   90.00
_cell.angle_gamma   90.00
#
_symmetry.space_group_name_H-M   'P 1'
#
loop_
_entity.id
_entity.type
_entity.pdbx_description
1 polymer ?
#
loop_
_entity_poly.entity_id
_entity_poly.type
_entity_poly.pdbx_seq_one_letter_code
_entity_poly.pdbx_strand_id
1 'polypeptide(L)'
;MKKISGTYAQDLSIFGGTIMSKYHPQTQLIHEGLERSPFGETAEALYLTSGFTYDNAEQAEARFKQEETGFLYSRFGNPTVRAFEERMIVL
;
A
#
# COMPACT_ATOMS: atom_id res chain seq x y z
N MET A 1 -19.11 -12.81 -19.99
CA MET A 1 -18.71 -13.04 -18.58
C MET A 1 -17.23 -13.41 -18.55
N LYS A 2 -16.35 -12.42 -18.41
CA LYS A 2 -14.90 -12.60 -18.41
C LYS A 2 -14.38 -12.33 -17.01
N LYS A 3 -13.58 -13.27 -16.50
CA LYS A 3 -13.06 -13.30 -15.13
C LYS A 3 -12.26 -12.03 -14.83
N ILE A 4 -12.68 -11.31 -13.79
CA ILE A 4 -11.90 -10.32 -13.05
C ILE A 4 -10.93 -11.12 -12.17
N SER A 5 -9.73 -11.37 -12.70
CA SER A 5 -8.63 -12.03 -11.99
C SER A 5 -7.50 -11.04 -11.81
N GLY A 6 -7.30 -10.58 -10.57
CA GLY A 6 -6.13 -9.81 -10.17
C GLY A 6 -6.44 -8.88 -9.01
N THR A 7 -5.80 -9.15 -7.87
CA THR A 7 -5.49 -8.17 -6.79
C THR A 7 -6.61 -7.60 -5.92
N TYR A 8 -7.73 -8.30 -5.70
CA TYR A 8 -8.65 -7.99 -4.58
C TYR A 8 -9.10 -9.22 -3.78
N ALA A 9 -8.53 -10.40 -4.05
CA ALA A 9 -8.95 -11.66 -3.41
C ALA A 9 -8.17 -12.02 -2.14
N GLN A 10 -7.24 -11.17 -1.67
CA GLN A 10 -6.52 -11.40 -0.42
C GLN A 10 -7.02 -10.52 0.74
N ASP A 11 -7.97 -9.62 0.50
CA ASP A 11 -8.31 -8.55 1.46
C ASP A 11 -9.69 -8.72 2.13
N LEU A 12 -10.25 -9.93 2.13
CA LEU A 12 -11.54 -10.22 2.77
C LEU A 12 -11.47 -11.22 3.95
N SER A 13 -10.27 -11.45 4.50
CA SER A 13 -10.10 -12.20 5.76
C SER A 13 -10.01 -11.30 7.02
N ILE A 14 -10.19 -9.98 6.88
CA ILE A 14 -9.89 -9.00 7.94
C ILE A 14 -11.02 -8.86 9.00
N PHE A 15 -12.18 -9.49 8.85
CA PHE A 15 -13.29 -9.45 9.83
C PHE A 15 -13.56 -10.76 10.59
N GLY A 16 -12.55 -11.60 10.80
CA GLY A 16 -12.74 -12.80 11.62
C GLY A 16 -11.60 -13.82 11.63
N GLY A 17 -10.38 -13.43 11.32
CA GLY A 17 -9.22 -14.32 11.40
C GLY A 17 -8.00 -13.53 11.82
N THR A 18 -7.58 -13.69 13.07
CA THR A 18 -6.27 -13.25 13.55
C THR A 18 -5.21 -13.68 12.55
N ILE A 19 -4.55 -12.72 11.88
CA ILE A 19 -3.29 -12.98 11.18
C ILE A 19 -2.26 -13.38 12.25
N MET A 20 -2.19 -14.67 12.58
CA MET A 20 -1.19 -15.20 13.50
C MET A 20 0.18 -15.11 12.83
N SER A 21 0.79 -13.94 12.88
CA SER A 21 2.20 -13.78 12.55
C SER A 21 3.04 -14.61 13.51
N LYS A 22 4.04 -15.29 12.96
CA LYS A 22 4.98 -16.11 13.71
C LYS A 22 5.89 -15.28 14.63
N TYR A 23 5.95 -13.97 14.41
CA TYR A 23 6.88 -13.06 15.09
C TYR A 23 6.21 -12.29 16.22
N HIS A 24 7.02 -11.85 17.18
CA HIS A 24 6.55 -11.03 18.29
C HIS A 24 6.05 -9.67 17.75
N PRO A 25 4.99 -9.06 18.33
CA PRO A 25 4.45 -7.78 17.89
C PRO A 25 5.49 -6.68 17.61
N GLN A 26 6.48 -6.50 18.50
CA GLN A 26 7.53 -5.50 18.27
C GLN A 26 8.48 -5.82 17.11
N THR A 27 8.61 -7.08 16.67
CA THR A 27 9.28 -7.40 15.41
C THR A 27 8.41 -6.99 14.22
N GLN A 28 7.10 -7.19 14.30
CA GLN A 28 6.19 -6.80 13.24
C GLN A 28 6.17 -5.27 13.08
N LEU A 29 6.09 -4.51 14.17
CA LEU A 29 6.10 -3.04 14.14
C LEU A 29 7.34 -2.45 13.48
N ILE A 30 8.48 -3.17 13.48
CA ILE A 30 9.71 -2.73 12.83
C ILE A 30 9.70 -3.01 11.32
N HIS A 31 9.08 -4.11 10.89
CA HIS A 31 9.21 -4.62 9.52
C HIS A 31 7.96 -4.46 8.65
N GLU A 32 6.79 -4.35 9.24
CA GLU A 32 5.53 -4.16 8.51
C GLU A 32 5.49 -2.78 7.84
N GLY A 33 4.79 -2.69 6.71
CA GLY A 33 4.62 -1.46 5.94
C GLY A 33 5.82 -1.02 5.11
N LEU A 34 6.94 -1.76 5.15
CA LEU A 34 8.16 -1.40 4.43
C LEU A 34 8.03 -1.69 2.93
N GLU A 35 7.68 -0.68 2.14
CA GLU A 35 7.77 -0.71 0.68
C GLU A 35 9.10 -0.10 0.21
N ARG A 36 10.05 -0.95 -0.21
CA ARG A 36 11.36 -0.49 -0.67
C ARG A 36 11.29 0.08 -2.08
N SER A 37 11.93 1.21 -2.26
CA SER A 37 12.17 1.78 -3.58
C SER A 37 13.15 0.91 -4.39
N PRO A 38 13.26 1.13 -5.71
CA PRO A 38 14.24 0.46 -6.56
C PRO A 38 15.71 0.66 -6.14
N PHE A 39 16.00 1.62 -5.25
CA PHE A 39 17.35 1.88 -4.75
C PHE A 39 17.80 0.94 -3.62
N GLY A 40 16.89 0.11 -3.08
CA GLY A 40 17.24 -0.96 -2.14
C GLY A 40 17.67 -0.45 -0.76
N GLU A 41 17.13 0.69 -0.33
CA GLU A 41 17.41 1.27 0.97
C GLU A 41 17.00 0.36 2.15
N THR A 42 17.74 0.47 3.25
CA THR A 42 17.44 -0.28 4.49
C THR A 42 16.39 0.43 5.35
N ALA A 43 16.43 1.77 5.38
CA ALA A 43 15.45 2.61 6.06
C ALA A 43 14.32 3.00 5.11
N GLU A 44 13.18 3.47 5.63
CA GLU A 44 12.07 3.92 4.78
C GLU A 44 12.40 5.17 3.97
N ALA A 45 11.93 5.18 2.73
CA ALA A 45 11.95 6.37 1.89
C ALA A 45 10.91 7.41 2.35
N LEU A 46 11.29 8.68 2.30
CA LEU A 46 10.41 9.81 2.60
C LEU A 46 9.90 10.45 1.29
N TYR A 47 8.59 10.31 1.04
CA TYR A 47 7.94 10.85 -0.16
C TYR A 47 7.31 12.23 0.12
N LEU A 48 8.15 13.26 0.16
CA LEU A 48 7.77 14.66 0.42
C LEU A 48 7.21 15.35 -0.84
N THR A 49 6.15 14.79 -1.41
CA THR A 49 5.47 15.31 -2.60
C THR A 49 3.97 15.49 -2.34
N SER A 50 3.33 16.41 -3.06
CA SER A 50 1.87 16.58 -3.05
C SER A 50 1.16 15.71 -4.10
N GLY A 51 1.79 15.45 -5.25
CA GLY A 51 1.18 14.71 -6.37
C GLY A 51 2.15 13.72 -7.01
N PHE A 52 1.57 12.84 -7.85
CA PHE A 52 2.28 11.76 -8.53
C PHE A 52 2.04 11.84 -10.05
N THR A 53 3.04 11.40 -10.82
CA THR A 53 2.98 11.37 -12.28
C THR A 53 2.35 10.06 -12.79
N TYR A 54 1.81 10.11 -14.00
CA TYR A 54 1.22 8.98 -14.71
C TYR A 54 1.93 8.80 -16.05
N ASP A 55 2.00 7.56 -16.54
CA ASP A 55 2.66 7.26 -17.82
C ASP A 55 1.83 7.75 -19.02
N ASN A 56 0.50 7.73 -18.89
CA ASN A 56 -0.45 8.20 -19.90
C ASN A 56 -1.76 8.72 -19.27
N ALA A 57 -2.62 9.32 -20.08
CA ALA A 57 -3.86 9.93 -19.61
C ALA A 57 -4.90 8.87 -19.18
N GLU A 58 -4.92 7.74 -19.86
CA GLU A 58 -5.81 6.61 -19.58
C GLU A 58 -5.53 6.01 -18.19
N GLN A 59 -4.26 5.93 -17.79
CA GLN A 59 -3.86 5.49 -16.45
C GLN A 59 -4.35 6.46 -15.37
N ALA A 60 -4.28 7.78 -15.62
CA ALA A 60 -4.83 8.75 -14.70
C ALA A 60 -6.35 8.52 -14.53
N GLU A 61 -7.08 8.35 -15.63
CA GLU A 61 -8.52 8.05 -15.60
C GLU A 61 -8.82 6.76 -14.81
N ALA A 62 -8.09 5.67 -15.09
CA ALA A 62 -8.27 4.39 -14.42
C ALA A 62 -8.04 4.49 -12.90
N ARG A 63 -7.02 5.24 -12.46
CA ARG A 63 -6.77 5.48 -11.03
C ARG A 63 -7.84 6.34 -10.39
N PHE A 64 -8.37 7.35 -11.08
CA PHE A 64 -9.50 8.14 -10.59
C PHE A 64 -10.77 7.31 -10.44
N LYS A 65 -10.98 6.32 -11.31
CA LYS A 65 -12.10 5.36 -11.24
C LYS A 65 -11.85 4.20 -10.27
N GLN A 66 -10.69 4.16 -9.61
CA GLN A 66 -10.27 3.05 -8.72
C GLN A 66 -10.16 1.69 -9.43
N GLU A 67 -9.99 1.70 -10.76
CA GLU A 67 -9.79 0.49 -11.56
C GLU A 67 -8.33 0.01 -11.49
N GLU A 68 -7.40 0.95 -11.28
CA GLU A 68 -5.96 0.70 -11.08
C GLU A 68 -5.51 1.24 -9.72
N THR A 69 -4.63 0.49 -9.05
CA THR A 69 -4.05 0.91 -7.77
C THR A 69 -2.90 1.90 -8.00
N GLY A 70 -2.75 2.84 -7.08
CA GLY A 70 -1.66 3.81 -7.13
C GLY A 70 -1.99 5.09 -6.38
N PHE A 71 -0.95 5.87 -6.09
CA PHE A 71 -1.12 7.17 -5.44
C PHE A 71 -1.48 8.22 -6.49
N LEU A 72 -2.45 9.07 -6.16
CA LEU A 72 -2.87 10.20 -6.99
C LEU A 72 -2.40 11.53 -6.38
N TYR A 73 -2.80 11.74 -5.13
CA TYR A 73 -2.53 12.97 -4.40
C TYR A 73 -2.35 12.66 -2.92
N SER A 74 -1.33 13.25 -2.30
CA SER A 74 -0.90 12.93 -0.93
C SER A 74 -1.94 13.25 0.14
N ARG A 75 -2.98 14.05 -0.18
CA ARG A 75 -4.13 14.25 0.71
C ARG A 75 -4.91 12.97 0.96
N PHE A 76 -4.99 12.10 -0.04
CA PHE A 76 -5.76 10.85 0.02
C PHE A 76 -4.87 9.64 0.31
N GLY A 77 -3.62 9.68 -0.15
CA GLY A 77 -2.66 8.62 0.13
C GLY A 77 -1.26 9.02 -0.30
N ASN A 78 -0.29 8.68 0.54
CA ASN A 78 1.13 8.87 0.30
C ASN A 78 1.88 7.61 0.76
N PRO A 79 2.90 7.11 0.04
CA PRO A 79 3.57 5.87 0.41
C PRO A 79 4.16 5.89 1.83
N THR A 80 4.73 7.01 2.27
CA THR A 80 5.26 7.13 3.64
C THR A 80 4.16 7.07 4.70
N VAL A 81 3.00 7.69 4.43
CA VAL A 81 1.84 7.63 5.33
C VAL A 81 1.25 6.23 5.34
N ARG A 82 1.20 5.56 4.19
CA ARG A 82 0.68 4.21 4.06
C ARG A 82 1.48 3.20 4.87
N ALA A 83 2.81 3.28 4.83
CA ALA A 83 3.69 2.45 5.65
C ALA A 83 3.37 2.58 7.15
N PHE A 84 3.11 3.82 7.62
CA PHE A 84 2.69 4.07 8.99
C PHE A 84 1.31 3.48 9.31
N GLU A 85 0.32 3.65 8.43
CA GLU A 85 -1.01 3.06 8.60
C GLU A 85 -0.95 1.53 8.73
N GLU A 86 -0.14 0.87 7.90
CA GLU A 86 0.02 -0.59 7.92
C GLU A 86 0.64 -1.07 9.23
N ARG A 87 1.61 -0.34 9.80
CA ARG A 87 2.12 -0.64 11.13
C ARG A 87 1.08 -0.48 12.22
N MET A 88 0.24 0.56 12.13
CA MET A 88 -0.81 0.82 13.11
C MET A 88 -1.92 -0.24 13.08
N ILE A 89 -2.16 -0.89 11.95
CA ILE A 89 -3.11 -2.01 11.83
C ILE A 89 -2.62 -3.24 12.63
N VAL A 90 -1.31 -3.40 12.78
CA VAL A 90 -0.70 -4.56 13.47
C VAL A 90 -0.48 -4.31 14.97
N LEU A 91 -0.64 -3.07 15.44
CA LEU A 91 -0.57 -2.70 16.86
C LEU A 91 -1.79 -3.20 17.64
#